data_AF-A0A356KTS7-F1
#
_entry.id   AF-A0A356KTS7-F1
#
_cell.length_a   1.000
_cell.length_b   1.000
_cell.length_c   1.000
_cell.angle_alpha   90.00
_cell.angle_beta   90.00
_cell.angle_gamma   90.00
#
_symmetry.space_group_name_H-M   'P 1'
#
loop_
_entity.id
_entity.type
_entity.pdbx_description
1 polymer ?
#
loop_
_entity_poly.entity_id
_entity_poly.type
_entity_poly.pdbx_seq_one_letter_code
_entity_poly.pdbx_strand_id
1 'polypeptide(L)'
;MELRSQPPYETWDNWVELDPKAWPRRVEREHVVVPTLCFNCEAGCGLLAFVDKETKSIRRIEGNPLHPGSRGHTCAKGPATLNQVTDPERILTPLKRVGPRGEGGWEPVSWEDALEDIGG
;
A
#
# COMPACT_ATOMS: atom_id res chain seq x y z
N MET A 1 -4.72 13.52 -27.86
CA MET A 1 -4.62 13.05 -26.46
C MET A 1 -4.94 11.57 -26.48
N GLU A 2 -3.91 10.72 -26.45
CA GLU A 2 -4.12 9.28 -26.34
C GLU A 2 -4.71 9.00 -24.95
N LEU A 3 -5.90 8.41 -24.89
CA LEU A 3 -6.47 7.93 -23.64
C LEU A 3 -5.65 6.71 -23.19
N ARG A 4 -4.70 6.92 -22.28
CA ARG A 4 -3.93 5.84 -21.65
C ARG A 4 -4.52 5.54 -20.29
N SER A 5 -4.68 4.26 -19.98
CA SER A 5 -5.21 3.81 -18.69
C SER A 5 -4.21 3.94 -17.54
N GLN A 6 -2.98 4.37 -17.81
CA GLN A 6 -1.87 4.41 -16.86
C GLN A 6 -0.76 5.37 -17.31
N PRO A 7 0.11 5.81 -16.38
CA PRO A 7 1.33 6.53 -16.71
C PRO A 7 2.31 5.68 -17.54
N PRO A 8 3.00 6.27 -18.55
CA PRO A 8 4.11 5.62 -19.24
C PRO A 8 5.21 5.19 -18.27
N TYR A 9 5.83 4.03 -18.50
CA TYR A 9 6.84 3.46 -17.62
C TYR A 9 8.00 4.44 -17.34
N GLU A 10 8.40 5.18 -18.37
CA GLU A 10 9.51 6.14 -18.32
C GLU A 10 9.24 7.33 -17.38
N THR A 11 7.98 7.53 -16.99
CA THR A 11 7.56 8.63 -16.11
C THR A 11 7.31 8.21 -14.67
N TRP A 12 7.47 6.92 -14.34
CA TRP A 12 7.10 6.40 -13.03
C TRP A 12 7.86 7.03 -11.86
N ASP A 13 9.08 7.50 -12.05
CA ASP A 13 9.84 8.14 -10.97
C ASP A 13 9.32 9.55 -10.61
N ASN A 14 8.60 10.22 -11.53
CA ASN A 14 8.20 11.63 -11.41
C ASN A 14 6.84 11.88 -12.08
N TRP A 15 5.85 11.03 -11.79
CA TRP A 15 4.52 11.15 -12.38
C TRP A 15 3.75 12.32 -11.76
N VAL A 16 3.26 13.24 -12.60
CA VAL A 16 2.49 14.40 -12.16
C VAL A 16 1.01 14.23 -12.53
N GLU A 17 0.12 14.34 -11.55
CA GLU A 17 -1.32 14.38 -11.77
C GLU A 17 -2.02 15.45 -10.91
N LEU A 18 -3.22 15.85 -11.31
CA LEU A 18 -4.03 16.80 -10.54
C LEU A 18 -4.65 16.09 -9.33
N ASP A 19 -4.62 16.77 -8.17
CA ASP A 19 -5.30 16.32 -6.97
C ASP A 19 -6.83 16.48 -7.12
N PRO A 20 -7.59 15.36 -7.24
CA PRO A 20 -9.03 15.44 -7.41
C PRO A 20 -9.75 16.01 -6.17
N LYS A 21 -9.14 15.93 -4.98
CA LYS A 21 -9.71 16.47 -3.73
C LYS A 21 -9.56 17.99 -3.64
N ALA A 22 -8.70 18.59 -4.45
CA ALA A 22 -8.48 20.03 -4.45
C ALA A 22 -9.50 20.83 -5.28
N TRP A 23 -10.41 20.14 -6.00
CA TRP A 23 -11.44 20.78 -6.81
C TRP A 23 -12.22 21.86 -6.02
N PRO A 24 -12.42 23.07 -6.58
CA PRO A 24 -12.21 23.48 -7.97
C PRO A 24 -10.79 23.97 -8.31
N ARG A 25 -9.87 23.98 -7.34
CA ARG A 25 -8.49 24.41 -7.59
C ARG A 25 -7.72 23.33 -8.33
N ARG A 26 -6.88 23.75 -9.29
CA ARG A 26 -5.92 22.88 -9.96
C ARG A 26 -4.65 22.82 -9.11
N VAL A 27 -4.50 21.74 -8.37
CA VAL A 27 -3.29 21.48 -7.58
C VAL A 27 -2.62 20.27 -8.19
N GLU A 28 -1.39 20.43 -8.65
CA GLU A 28 -0.56 19.32 -9.15
C GLU A 28 0.11 18.61 -7.98
N ARG A 29 0.25 17.29 -8.11
CA ARG A 29 0.94 16.42 -7.16
C ARG A 29 1.90 15.52 -7.91
N GLU A 30 3.11 15.41 -7.38
CA GLU A 30 4.14 14.55 -7.92
C GLU A 30 4.20 13.22 -7.14
N HIS A 31 4.23 12.12 -7.89
CA HIS A 31 4.22 10.77 -7.36
C HIS A 31 5.36 9.95 -7.93
N VAL A 32 5.83 8.99 -7.12
CA VAL A 32 6.55 7.82 -7.61
C VAL A 32 5.55 6.69 -7.79
N VAL A 33 5.55 6.04 -8.94
CA VAL A 33 4.71 4.89 -9.27
C VAL A 33 5.54 3.63 -9.04
N VAL A 34 5.22 2.89 -7.97
CA VAL A 34 6.01 1.74 -7.52
C VAL A 34 5.28 0.43 -7.86
N PRO A 35 5.88 -0.46 -8.64
CA PRO A 35 5.36 -1.81 -8.85
C PRO A 35 5.35 -2.61 -7.56
N THR A 36 4.24 -3.29 -7.29
CA THR A 36 4.11 -4.20 -6.15
C THR A 36 3.18 -5.36 -6.49
N LEU A 37 2.90 -6.22 -5.52
CA LEU A 37 2.11 -7.43 -5.68
C LEU A 37 0.99 -7.49 -4.64
N CYS A 38 -0.22 -7.86 -5.08
CA CYS A 38 -1.36 -8.10 -4.22
C CYS A 38 -1.20 -9.45 -3.50
N PHE A 39 -1.26 -9.44 -2.16
CA PHE A 39 -1.14 -10.65 -1.34
C PHE A 39 -2.47 -11.06 -0.66
N ASN A 40 -3.60 -10.56 -1.15
CA ASN A 40 -4.92 -10.87 -0.58
C ASN A 40 -5.44 -12.27 -0.95
N CYS A 41 -4.86 -12.93 -1.95
CA CYS A 41 -5.12 -14.32 -2.32
C CYS A 41 -3.93 -14.88 -3.11
N GLU A 42 -3.99 -16.16 -3.44
CA GLU A 42 -2.97 -16.92 -4.14
C GLU A 42 -2.70 -16.47 -5.59
N ALA A 43 -3.56 -15.61 -6.16
CA ALA A 43 -3.43 -15.16 -7.54
C ALA A 43 -2.23 -14.22 -7.77
N GLY A 44 -1.74 -13.55 -6.72
CA GLY A 44 -0.54 -12.70 -6.82
C GLY A 44 -0.63 -11.60 -7.89
N CYS A 45 -1.78 -10.95 -8.05
CA CYS A 45 -1.96 -9.92 -9.08
C CYS A 45 -0.95 -8.77 -8.90
N GLY A 46 -0.30 -8.32 -9.97
CA GLY A 46 0.55 -7.14 -9.95
C GLY A 46 -0.26 -5.85 -9.77
N LEU A 47 0.30 -4.94 -8.97
CA LEU A 47 -0.26 -3.65 -8.61
C LEU A 47 0.73 -2.52 -8.88
N LEU A 48 0.22 -1.30 -9.03
CA LEU A 48 0.97 -0.05 -9.02
C LEU A 48 0.53 0.78 -7.81
N ALA A 49 1.48 1.16 -6.96
CA ALA A 49 1.25 2.08 -5.85
C ALA A 49 1.71 3.48 -6.23
N PHE A 50 0.82 4.47 -6.16
CA PHE A 50 1.12 5.87 -6.41
C PHE A 50 1.50 6.54 -5.09
N VAL A 51 2.80 6.75 -4.88
CA VAL A 51 3.37 7.29 -3.63
C VAL A 51 3.65 8.77 -3.79
N ASP A 52 3.02 9.60 -2.97
CA ASP A 52 3.22 11.04 -2.96
C ASP A 52 4.66 11.38 -2.54
N LYS A 53 5.37 12.18 -3.34
CA LYS A 53 6.78 12.50 -3.07
C LYS A 53 6.96 13.43 -1.87
N GLU A 54 5.97 14.25 -1.53
CA GLU A 54 6.02 15.17 -0.40
C GLU A 54 5.66 14.45 0.89
N THR A 55 4.50 13.79 0.93
CA THR A 55 3.96 13.18 2.16
C THR A 55 4.42 11.74 2.39
N LYS A 56 5.08 11.12 1.41
CA LYS A 56 5.51 9.71 1.42
C LYS A 56 4.38 8.71 1.66
N SER A 57 3.13 9.11 1.40
CA SER A 57 1.95 8.26 1.59
C SER A 57 1.43 7.70 0.27
N ILE A 58 0.84 6.52 0.33
CA ILE A 58 0.21 5.88 -0.84
C ILE A 58 -1.13 6.57 -1.08
N ARG A 59 -1.32 7.17 -2.26
CA ARG A 59 -2.54 7.89 -2.63
C ARG A 59 -3.59 7.00 -3.25
N ARG A 60 -3.16 6.06 -4.10
CA ARG A 60 -4.01 5.07 -4.75
C ARG A 60 -3.21 3.85 -5.17
N ILE A 61 -3.94 2.75 -5.39
CA ILE A 61 -3.42 1.49 -5.89
C ILE A 61 -4.24 1.09 -7.11
N GLU A 62 -3.56 0.71 -8.18
CA GLU A 62 -4.17 0.20 -9.42
C GLU A 62 -3.53 -1.11 -9.86
N GLY A 63 -4.14 -1.80 -10.83
CA GLY A 63 -3.54 -2.98 -11.43
C GLY A 63 -2.33 -2.61 -12.29
N ASN A 64 -1.26 -3.41 -12.22
CA ASN A 64 -0.10 -3.26 -13.08
C ASN A 64 -0.28 -4.03 -14.39
N PRO A 65 -0.43 -3.36 -15.55
CA PRO A 65 -0.56 -4.03 -16.84
C PRO A 65 0.74 -4.58 -17.42
N LEU A 66 1.90 -4.19 -16.87
CA LEU A 66 3.17 -4.83 -17.19
C LEU A 66 3.37 -6.15 -16.43
N HIS A 67 2.51 -6.47 -15.46
CA HIS A 67 2.59 -7.74 -14.73
C HIS A 67 2.13 -8.90 -15.63
N PRO A 68 2.96 -9.97 -15.79
CA PRO A 68 2.75 -10.98 -16.82
C PRO A 68 1.48 -11.83 -16.62
N GLY A 69 1.12 -12.09 -15.35
CA GLY A 69 -0.04 -12.90 -15.00
C GLY A 69 -1.35 -12.10 -15.11
N SER A 70 -1.49 -11.07 -14.28
CA SER A 70 -2.73 -10.28 -14.17
C SER A 70 -2.96 -9.26 -15.28
N ARG A 71 -1.91 -8.75 -15.94
CA ARG A 71 -2.00 -7.76 -17.04
C ARG A 71 -2.95 -6.59 -16.71
N GLY A 72 -2.87 -6.08 -15.48
CA GLY A 72 -3.64 -4.93 -15.01
C GLY A 72 -5.03 -5.28 -14.49
N HIS A 73 -5.50 -6.51 -14.64
CA HIS A 73 -6.76 -6.96 -14.08
C HIS A 73 -6.62 -7.32 -12.60
N THR A 74 -7.50 -6.76 -11.77
CA THR A 74 -7.58 -7.03 -10.34
C THR A 74 -9.04 -7.16 -9.91
N CYS A 75 -9.31 -7.99 -8.90
CA CYS A 75 -10.62 -7.96 -8.23
C CYS A 75 -10.74 -6.70 -7.34
N ALA A 76 -11.93 -6.47 -6.77
CA ALA A 76 -12.20 -5.32 -5.90
C ALA A 76 -11.22 -5.20 -4.70
N LYS A 77 -10.66 -6.33 -4.24
CA LYS A 77 -9.69 -6.36 -3.14
C LYS A 77 -8.33 -5.73 -3.50
N GLY A 78 -7.97 -5.68 -4.78
CA GLY A 78 -6.66 -5.16 -5.23
C GLY A 78 -6.49 -3.67 -4.88
N PRO A 79 -7.30 -2.77 -5.44
CA PRO A 79 -7.27 -1.35 -5.12
C PRO A 79 -7.53 -1.06 -3.63
N ALA A 80 -8.37 -1.88 -2.98
CA ALA A 80 -8.71 -1.75 -1.57
C ALA A 80 -7.58 -2.13 -0.60
N THR A 81 -6.45 -2.65 -1.08
CA THR A 81 -5.27 -2.97 -0.24
C THR A 81 -4.77 -1.75 0.54
N LEU A 82 -5.01 -0.53 0.05
CA LEU A 82 -4.69 0.70 0.77
C LEU A 82 -5.33 0.76 2.16
N ASN A 83 -6.53 0.20 2.32
CA ASN A 83 -7.24 0.18 3.60
C ASN A 83 -6.46 -0.56 4.69
N GLN A 84 -5.69 -1.59 4.33
CA GLN A 84 -4.87 -2.35 5.29
C GLN A 84 -3.66 -1.54 5.79
N VAL A 85 -3.14 -0.63 4.94
CA VAL A 85 -2.00 0.22 5.30
C VAL A 85 -2.42 1.31 6.29
N THR A 86 -3.64 1.84 6.11
CA THR A 86 -4.21 2.93 6.90
C THR A 86 -5.27 2.47 7.91
N ASP A 87 -5.32 1.18 8.21
CA ASP A 87 -6.32 0.61 9.13
C ASP A 87 -6.11 1.18 10.55
N PRO A 88 -7.15 1.71 11.22
CA PRO A 88 -7.02 2.23 12.58
C PRO A 88 -6.65 1.16 13.61
N GLU A 89 -6.91 -0.12 13.33
CA GLU A 89 -6.59 -1.26 14.19
C GLU A 89 -5.26 -1.93 13.80
N ARG A 90 -4.48 -1.32 12.89
CA ARG A 90 -3.20 -1.87 12.43
C ARG A 90 -2.22 -2.02 13.60
N ILE A 91 -1.59 -3.18 13.68
CA ILE A 91 -0.49 -3.44 14.63
C ILE A 91 0.77 -2.73 14.13
N LEU A 92 1.23 -1.72 14.88
CA LEU A 92 2.35 -0.84 14.50
C LEU A 92 3.67 -1.19 15.22
N THR A 93 3.61 -1.95 16.29
CA THR A 93 4.76 -2.33 17.14
C THR A 93 4.59 -3.78 17.60
N PRO A 94 5.67 -4.50 17.95
CA PRO A 94 5.56 -5.79 18.62
C PRO A 94 4.71 -5.71 19.89
N LEU A 95 3.88 -6.74 20.09
CA LEU A 95 2.99 -6.86 21.24
C LEU A 95 3.25 -8.20 21.94
N LYS A 96 3.43 -8.18 23.26
CA LYS A 96 3.52 -9.38 24.10
C LYS A 96 2.19 -9.64 24.77
N ARG A 97 1.75 -10.90 24.76
CA ARG A 97 0.48 -11.30 25.38
C ARG A 97 0.60 -11.21 26.90
N VAL A 98 -0.32 -10.48 27.54
CA VAL A 98 -0.48 -10.45 28.99
C VAL A 98 -1.78 -11.16 29.36
N GLY A 99 -1.64 -12.33 29.98
CA GLY A 99 -2.77 -13.18 30.38
C GLY A 99 -3.12 -14.33 29.43
N PRO A 100 -4.28 -14.98 29.65
CA PRO A 100 -4.76 -16.11 28.85
C PRO A 100 -4.95 -15.78 27.36
N ARG A 101 -4.78 -16.80 26.51
CA ARG A 101 -4.95 -16.67 25.06
C ARG A 101 -6.43 -16.41 24.73
N GLY A 102 -6.69 -15.32 24.00
CA GLY A 102 -8.03 -14.93 23.55
C GLY A 102 -8.66 -13.77 24.34
N GLU A 103 -8.08 -13.35 25.46
CA GLU A 103 -8.61 -12.24 26.28
C GLU A 103 -8.28 -10.85 25.72
N GLY A 104 -7.43 -10.75 24.69
CA GLY A 104 -7.03 -9.47 24.10
C GLY A 104 -6.07 -8.66 24.97
N GLY A 105 -5.50 -9.25 26.03
CA GLY A 105 -4.47 -8.62 26.84
C GLY A 105 -3.13 -8.58 26.10
N TRP A 106 -2.69 -7.37 25.76
CA TRP A 106 -1.43 -7.11 25.06
C TRP A 106 -0.70 -5.92 25.68
N GLU A 107 0.63 -6.02 25.79
CA GLU A 107 1.51 -4.92 26.14
C GLU A 107 2.53 -4.67 25.01
N PRO A 108 2.85 -3.42 24.66
CA PRO A 108 3.91 -3.12 23.70
C PRO A 108 5.28 -3.52 24.24
N VAL A 109 6.11 -4.14 23.39
CA VAL A 109 7.51 -4.48 23.69
C VAL A 109 8.43 -4.02 22.57
N SER A 110 9.73 -3.95 22.84
CA SER A 110 10.74 -3.64 21.81
C SER A 110 10.88 -4.80 20.81
N TRP A 111 11.48 -4.52 19.65
CA TRP A 111 11.81 -5.58 18.70
C TRP A 111 12.88 -6.52 19.26
N GLU A 112 13.83 -5.98 20.01
CA GLU A 112 14.89 -6.72 20.69
C GLU A 112 14.29 -7.73 21.69
N ASP A 113 13.42 -7.27 22.60
CA ASP A 113 12.75 -8.13 23.59
C ASP A 113 11.90 -9.20 22.90
N ALA A 114 11.15 -8.83 21.86
CA ALA A 114 10.29 -9.77 21.13
C ALA A 114 11.10 -10.86 20.42
N LEU A 115 12.26 -10.51 19.85
CA LEU A 115 13.12 -11.45 19.15
C LEU A 115 13.88 -12.35 20.12
N GLU A 116 14.36 -11.83 21.26
CA GLU A 116 15.00 -12.63 22.30
C GLU A 116 14.03 -13.66 22.91
N ASP A 117 12.80 -13.26 23.22
CA ASP A 117 11.76 -14.15 23.77
C ASP A 117 11.39 -15.30 22.81
N ILE A 118 11.45 -15.07 21.49
CA ILE A 118 11.16 -16.09 20.46
C ILE A 118 12.38 -16.93 20.11
N GLY A 119 13.55 -16.29 20.01
CA GLY A 119 14.79 -16.88 19.49
C GLY A 119 15.61 -17.63 20.52
N GLY A 120 15.55 -17.22 21.80
CA GLY A 120 16.41 -17.71 22.88
C GLY A 120 17.78 -17.04 22.92
#